data_AF-A0A968C6F9-F1
#
_entry.id   AF-A0A968C6F9-F1
#
_cell.length_a   1.000
_cell.length_b   1.000
_cell.length_c   1.000
_cell.angle_alpha   90.00
_cell.angle_beta   90.00
_cell.angle_gamma   90.00
#
_symmetry.space_group_name_H-M   'P 1'
#
loop_
_entity.id
_entity.type
_entity.pdbx_description
1 polymer ?
#
loop_
_entity_poly.entity_id
_entity_poly.type
_entity_poly.pdbx_seq_one_letter_code
_entity_poly.pdbx_strand_id
1 'polypeptide(L)' 'ANPILGRVPGLEGLILANGFSGHGFQHAPGVGQLIAEEILDGQASTLDISPFSIRRFEHAPG' A
#
# COMPACT_ATOMS: atom_id res chain seq x y z
N ALA A 1 -4.62 6.61 -11.83
CA ALA A 1 -5.13 6.35 -10.47
C ALA A 1 -4.01 5.77 -9.62
N ASN A 2 -3.98 6.09 -8.33
CA ASN A 2 -2.92 5.69 -7.41
C ASN A 2 -3.18 4.28 -6.85
N PRO A 3 -2.13 3.49 -6.56
CA PRO A 3 -2.29 2.17 -5.98
C PRO A 3 -2.87 2.22 -4.57
N ILE A 4 -3.19 1.04 -4.06
CA ILE A 4 -3.52 0.79 -2.66
C ILE A 4 -2.39 -0.04 -2.08
N LEU A 5 -1.69 0.52 -1.10
CA LEU A 5 -0.51 -0.07 -0.47
C LEU A 5 -0.69 -0.14 1.06
N GLY A 6 -0.09 -1.15 1.68
CA GLY A 6 0.04 -1.26 3.13
C GLY A 6 -1.04 -2.10 3.82
N ARG A 7 -1.01 -2.09 5.15
CA ARG A 7 -1.87 -2.92 6.02
C ARG A 7 -3.34 -2.52 5.97
N VAL A 8 -4.22 -3.51 6.16
CA VAL A 8 -5.66 -3.28 6.28
C VAL A 8 -6.05 -3.17 7.76
N PRO A 9 -6.65 -2.04 8.20
CA PRO A 9 -7.13 -1.89 9.58
C PRO A 9 -8.13 -2.99 9.95
N GLY A 10 -7.92 -3.61 11.12
CA GLY A 10 -8.81 -4.66 11.64
C GLY A 10 -8.62 -6.04 11.01
N LEU A 11 -7.72 -6.20 10.02
CA LEU A 11 -7.35 -7.50 9.45
C LEU A 11 -5.84 -7.72 9.59
N GLU A 12 -5.44 -8.35 10.70
CA GLU A 12 -4.04 -8.67 10.96
C GLU A 12 -3.47 -9.61 9.89
N GLY A 13 -2.24 -9.34 9.45
CA GLY A 13 -1.56 -10.12 8.41
C GLY A 13 -2.02 -9.83 6.98
N LEU A 14 -3.10 -9.07 6.77
CA LEU A 14 -3.53 -8.66 5.43
C LEU A 14 -2.83 -7.37 4.99
N ILE A 15 -2.12 -7.44 3.87
CA ILE A 15 -1.44 -6.31 3.22
C ILE A 15 -1.90 -6.20 1.78
N LEU A 16 -2.16 -4.97 1.34
CA LEU A 16 -2.57 -4.68 -0.04
C LEU A 16 -1.39 -4.15 -0.84
N ALA A 17 -1.31 -4.62 -2.08
CA ALA A 17 -0.47 -4.07 -3.14
C ALA A 17 -1.22 -4.23 -4.46
N ASN A 18 -2.18 -3.34 -4.73
CA ASN A 18 -3.06 -3.46 -5.90
C ASN A 18 -3.48 -2.08 -6.46
N GLY A 19 -4.32 -2.05 -7.50
CA GLY A 19 -4.88 -0.81 -8.04
C GLY A 19 -3.93 0.04 -8.90
N PHE A 20 -2.84 -0.54 -9.42
CA PHE A 20 -1.78 0.19 -10.15
C PHE A 20 -2.18 0.81 -11.50
N SER A 21 -3.40 0.56 -12.00
CA SER A 21 -3.96 1.28 -13.16
C SER A 21 -3.04 1.25 -14.40
N GLY A 22 -2.54 0.08 -14.79
CA GLY A 22 -1.68 -0.13 -15.96
C GLY A 22 -0.17 0.09 -15.73
N HIS A 23 0.21 0.68 -14.60
CA HIS A 23 1.60 1.07 -14.30
C HIS A 23 2.27 0.17 -13.26
N GLY A 24 1.70 -1.03 -13.00
CA GLY A 24 2.18 -1.92 -11.96
C GLY A 24 3.59 -2.47 -12.21
N PHE A 25 3.91 -2.77 -13.48
CA PHE A 25 5.21 -3.35 -13.83
C PHE A 25 6.39 -2.42 -13.49
N GLN A 26 6.29 -1.13 -13.84
CA GLN A 26 7.34 -0.16 -13.52
C GLN A 26 7.49 0.10 -12.01
N HIS A 27 6.42 -0.06 -11.22
CA HIS A 27 6.46 0.16 -9.78
C HIS A 27 6.86 -1.08 -8.98
N ALA A 28 6.80 -2.27 -9.59
CA ALA A 28 6.95 -3.55 -8.88
C ALA A 28 8.24 -3.66 -8.03
N PRO A 29 9.44 -3.23 -8.50
CA PRO A 29 10.65 -3.31 -7.68
C PRO A 29 10.57 -2.48 -6.40
N GLY A 30 10.17 -1.21 -6.50
CA GLY A 30 10.06 -0.32 -5.33
C GLY A 30 8.93 -0.72 -4.39
N VAL A 31 7.77 -1.12 -4.95
CA VAL A 31 6.64 -1.59 -4.14
C VAL A 31 6.99 -2.88 -3.41
N GLY A 32 7.71 -3.81 -4.04
CA GLY A 32 8.14 -5.05 -3.39
C GLY A 32 8.97 -4.78 -2.14
N GLN A 33 9.90 -3.83 -2.20
CA GLN A 33 10.70 -3.40 -1.05
C GLN A 33 9.84 -2.77 0.05
N LEU A 34 8.95 -1.83 -0.31
CA LEU A 34 8.07 -1.16 0.65
C LEU A 34 7.12 -2.15 1.35
N ILE A 35 6.59 -3.14 0.62
CA ILE A 35 5.75 -4.19 1.21
C ILE A 35 6.56 -5.13 2.10
N ALA A 36 7.82 -5.41 1.78
CA ALA A 36 8.69 -6.20 2.65
C ALA A 36 8.95 -5.49 4.00
N GLU A 37 9.17 -4.18 3.98
CA GLU A 37 9.31 -3.36 5.20
C GLU A 37 8.01 -3.34 6.02
N GLU A 38 6.85 -3.18 5.36
CA GLU A 38 5.55 -3.32 6.04
C GLU A 38 5.40 -4.68 6.73
N ILE A 39 5.84 -5.77 6.09
CA ILE A 39 5.77 -7.13 6.65
C ILE A 39 6.71 -7.29 7.85
N LEU A 40 7.98 -6.93 7.69
CA LEU A 40 9.05 -7.23 8.65
C LEU A 40 9.09 -6.23 9.81
N ASP A 41 8.94 -4.94 9.51
CA ASP A 41 9.20 -3.83 10.43
C ASP A 41 7.89 -3.14 10.89
N GLY A 42 6.77 -3.53 10.30
CA GLY A 42 5.45 -2.99 10.62
C GLY A 42 5.14 -1.63 9.99
N GLN A 43 6.09 -1.05 9.25
CA GLN A 43 5.93 0.21 8.53
C GLN A 43 6.94 0.32 7.39
N ALA A 44 6.53 0.86 6.25
CA ALA A 44 7.45 1.25 5.19
C ALA A 44 8.30 2.46 5.64
N SER A 45 9.61 2.36 5.45
CA SER A 45 10.59 3.37 5.85
C SER A 45 11.38 3.95 4.67
N THR A 46 11.49 3.21 3.55
CA THR A 46 12.12 3.71 2.32
C THR A 46 11.34 4.85 1.69
N LEU A 47 10.01 4.83 1.79
CA LEU A 47 9.12 5.90 1.33
C LEU A 47 7.84 5.91 2.17
N ASP A 48 7.34 7.09 2.52
CA ASP A 48 6.02 7.21 3.15
C ASP A 48 4.92 6.80 2.16
N ILE A 49 4.27 5.66 2.45
CA ILE A 49 3.15 5.13 1.67
C ILE A 49 1.78 5.45 2.28
N SER A 50 1.71 6.23 3.36
CA SER A 50 0.44 6.60 4.01
C SER A 50 -0.59 7.22 3.04
N PRO A 51 -0.23 8.01 1.99
CA PRO A 51 -1.20 8.52 1.02
C PRO A 51 -1.82 7.43 0.13
N PHE A 52 -1.22 6.23 0.08
CA PHE A 52 -1.71 5.08 -0.69
C PHE A 52 -2.50 4.08 0.16
N SER A 53 -2.66 4.32 1.47
CA SER A 53 -3.44 3.45 2.36
C SER A 53 -4.90 3.30 1.91
N ILE A 54 -5.50 2.13 2.16
CA ILE A 54 -6.94 1.90 1.96
C ILE A 54 -7.81 2.91 2.73
N ARG A 55 -7.30 3.46 3.84
CA ARG A 55 -8.00 4.46 4.66
C ARG A 55 -8.41 5.72 3.90
N ARG A 56 -7.74 6.04 2.78
CA ARG A 56 -8.08 7.22 1.96
C ARG A 56 -9.48 7.17 1.34
N PHE A 57 -10.14 6.01 1.38
CA PHE A 57 -11.53 5.85 0.92
C PHE A 57 -12.56 5.87 2.06
N GLU A 58 -12.15 5.86 3.33
CA GLU A 58 -13.07 5.87 4.49
C GLU A 58 -13.95 7.14 4.55
N HIS A 59 -13.54 8.21 3.87
CA HIS A 59 -14.24 9.50 3.85
C HIS A 59 -14.76 9.91 2.46
N ALA A 60 -14.75 9.00 1.48
CA ALA A 60 -15.34 9.31 0.18
C ALA A 60 -16.87 9.41 0.33
N PRO A 61 -17.51 10.55 -0.01
CA PRO A 61 -18.96 10.59 -0.09
C PRO A 61 -19.41 9.58 -1.15
N GLY A 62 -20.32 8.69 -0.76
CA GLY A 62 -20.96 7.74 -1.65
C GLY A 62 -21.86 8.42 -2.68
#